data_AF-A0A498P558-F1
#
_entry.id   AF-A0A498P558-F1
#
_cell.length_a   1.000
_cell.length_b   1.000
_cell.length_c   1.000
_cell.angle_alpha   90.00
_cell.angle_beta   90.00
_cell.angle_gamma   90.00
#
_symmetry.space_group_name_H-M   'P 1'
#
loop_
_entity.id
_entity.type
_entity.pdbx_description
1 polymer ?
#
loop_
_entity_poly.entity_id
_entity_poly.type
_entity_poly.pdbx_seq_one_letter_code
_entity_poly.pdbx_strand_id
1 'polypeptide(L)'
;MSLSGGIEEIGKINWEILLCLIAVWIICYFCIWKGVKSTGKVVYFTATFPYVMLLVLLIRGLTLPGALQGVVFYLYPEPARLYDPQGLFVALPSEQCHQFSSWLCCILSLGLHG
;
A
#
# COMPACT_ATOMS: atom_id res chain seq x y z
N MET A 1 2.42 12.09 11.57
CA MET A 1 3.04 12.11 12.90
C MET A 1 1.96 11.93 13.95
N SER A 2 1.71 10.70 14.36
CA SER A 2 1.01 10.33 15.61
C SER A 2 1.55 8.98 16.03
N LEU A 3 2.78 8.96 16.55
CA LEU A 3 3.25 7.85 17.35
C LEU A 3 2.52 7.98 18.68
N SER A 4 1.45 7.19 18.87
CA SER A 4 0.75 7.12 20.14
C SER A 4 1.68 6.44 21.15
N GLY A 5 2.11 7.19 22.16
CA GLY A 5 2.86 6.66 23.29
C GLY A 5 1.96 5.79 24.14
N GLY A 6 2.16 4.47 24.05
CA GLY A 6 1.63 3.51 25.01
C GLY A 6 0.16 3.08 24.80
N ILE A 7 -0.10 1.85 25.25
CA ILE A 7 -1.42 1.18 25.26
C ILE A 7 -2.23 1.57 26.53
N GLU A 8 -1.64 2.32 27.46
CA GLU A 8 -2.17 2.56 28.80
C GLU A 8 -2.81 3.95 29.00
N GLU A 9 -2.76 4.82 28.00
CA GLU A 9 -3.53 6.06 27.92
C GLU A 9 -4.63 5.87 26.87
N ILE A 10 -5.79 5.35 27.28
CA ILE A 10 -7.03 5.41 26.48
C ILE A 10 -7.54 6.86 26.52
N GLY A 11 -6.67 7.80 26.11
CA GLY A 11 -6.85 9.23 26.18
C GLY A 11 -7.43 9.75 24.87
N LYS A 12 -8.67 10.25 24.94
CA LYS A 12 -9.47 10.90 23.89
C LYS A 12 -9.60 10.10 22.58
N ILE A 13 -10.72 9.37 22.47
CA ILE A 13 -11.13 8.70 21.22
C ILE A 13 -11.07 9.72 20.07
N ASN A 14 -10.18 9.47 19.11
CA ASN A 14 -10.08 10.26 17.90
C ASN A 14 -11.29 9.94 17.03
N TRP A 15 -12.32 10.78 17.12
CA TRP A 15 -13.57 10.64 16.36
C TRP A 15 -13.33 10.52 14.85
N GLU A 16 -12.25 11.11 14.32
CA GLU A 16 -11.84 10.97 12.93
C GLU A 16 -11.44 9.52 12.58
N ILE A 17 -10.69 8.84 13.44
CA ILE A 17 -10.31 7.42 13.25
C ILE A 17 -11.55 6.53 13.39
N LEU A 18 -12.43 6.82 14.36
CA LEU A 18 -13.66 6.07 14.58
C LEU A 18 -14.59 6.17 13.36
N LEU A 19 -14.79 7.37 12.82
CA LEU A 19 -15.59 7.58 11.60
C LEU A 19 -14.93 6.93 10.38
N CYS A 20 -13.61 7.00 10.25
CA CYS A 20 -12.87 6.31 9.20
C CYS A 20 -13.09 4.79 9.27
N LEU A 21 -13.03 4.21 10.47
CA LEU A 21 -13.22 2.78 10.70
C LEU A 21 -14.65 2.34 10.37
N ILE A 22 -15.66 3.09 10.81
CA ILE A 22 -17.07 2.83 10.49
C ILE A 22 -17.29 2.95 8.97
N ALA A 23 -16.73 3.96 8.32
CA ALA A 23 -16.86 4.15 6.88
C ALA A 23 -16.29 2.95 6.10
N VAL A 24 -15.07 2.49 6.44
CA VAL A 24 -14.46 1.29 5.85
C VAL A 24 -15.35 0.06 6.05
N TRP A 25 -15.91 -0.10 7.25
CA TRP A 25 -16.76 -1.25 7.56
C TRP A 25 -18.04 -1.28 6.73
N ILE A 26 -18.71 -0.12 6.56
CA ILE A 26 -19.90 0.00 5.71
C ILE A 26 -19.56 -0.24 4.24
N ILE A 27 -18.42 0.26 3.75
CA ILE A 27 -17.96 0.01 2.38
C ILE A 27 -17.69 -1.48 2.15
N CYS A 28 -16.99 -2.15 3.07
CA CYS A 28 -16.74 -3.59 3.00
C CYS A 28 -18.05 -4.39 2.99
N TYR A 29 -19.00 -4.03 3.86
CA TYR A 29 -20.32 -4.65 3.88
C TYR A 29 -21.03 -4.50 2.53
N PHE A 30 -21.00 -3.30 1.95
CA PHE A 30 -21.62 -3.02 0.64
C PHE A 30 -20.94 -3.78 -0.51
N CYS A 31 -19.60 -3.92 -0.48
CA CYS A 31 -18.83 -4.70 -1.44
C CYS A 31 -19.21 -6.18 -1.43
N ILE A 32 -19.50 -6.74 -0.26
CA ILE A 32 -19.93 -8.14 -0.11
C ILE A 32 -21.39 -8.29 -0.58
N TRP A 33 -22.27 -7.36 -0.20
CA TRP A 33 -23.71 -7.44 -0.50
C TRP A 33 -24.04 -7.24 -1.99
N LYS A 34 -23.29 -6.40 -2.72
CA LYS A 34 -23.49 -6.19 -4.17
C LYS A 34 -22.77 -7.19 -5.08
N GLY A 35 -22.00 -8.12 -4.52
CA GLY A 35 -21.37 -9.21 -5.24
C GLY A 35 -20.14 -8.82 -6.07
N VAL A 36 -19.33 -9.84 -6.37
CA VAL A 36 -17.97 -9.75 -6.98
C VAL A 36 -17.92 -9.07 -8.34
N LYS A 37 -19.04 -9.02 -9.09
CA LYS A 37 -19.10 -8.42 -10.44
C LYS A 37 -18.92 -6.91 -10.45
N SER A 38 -19.31 -6.20 -9.39
CA SER A 38 -19.10 -4.74 -9.29
C SER A 38 -17.71 -4.42 -8.74
N THR A 39 -17.25 -5.19 -7.75
CA THR A 39 -15.90 -5.05 -7.15
C THR A 39 -14.80 -5.24 -8.18
N GLY A 40 -14.95 -6.22 -9.09
CA GLY A 40 -13.98 -6.43 -10.17
C GLY A 40 -13.73 -5.17 -11.02
N LYS A 41 -14.77 -4.43 -11.40
CA LYS A 41 -14.63 -3.17 -12.17
C LYS A 41 -13.84 -2.10 -11.42
N VAL A 42 -14.10 -1.96 -10.12
CA VAL A 42 -13.41 -0.97 -9.27
C VAL A 42 -11.92 -1.35 -9.10
N VAL A 43 -11.62 -2.64 -8.98
CA VAL A 43 -10.23 -3.14 -8.89
C VAL A 43 -9.43 -2.84 -10.16
N TYR A 44 -10.03 -2.98 -11.35
CA TYR A 44 -9.34 -2.58 -12.59
C TYR A 44 -8.95 -1.09 -12.58
N PHE A 45 -9.79 -0.23 -12.01
CA PHE A 45 -9.48 1.19 -11.87
C PHE A 45 -8.35 1.43 -10.86
N THR A 46 -8.40 0.81 -9.68
CA THR A 46 -7.35 0.97 -8.65
C THR A 46 -6.03 0.32 -9.01
N ALA A 47 -6.02 -0.74 -9.84
CA ALA A 47 -4.79 -1.34 -10.38
C ALA A 47 -4.15 -0.47 -11.47
N THR A 48 -4.95 0.27 -12.24
CA THR A 48 -4.45 1.17 -13.29
C THR A 48 -3.98 2.51 -12.73
N PHE A 49 -4.62 2.99 -11.66
CA PHE A 49 -4.28 4.24 -10.99
C PHE A 49 -2.79 4.42 -10.63
N PRO A 50 -2.10 3.47 -9.96
CA PRO A 50 -0.68 3.60 -9.63
C PRO A 50 0.19 3.68 -10.89
N TYR A 51 -0.17 3.00 -11.98
CA TYR A 51 0.55 3.11 -13.26
C TYR A 51 0.42 4.50 -13.87
N VAL A 52 -0.78 5.08 -13.83
CA VAL A 52 -0.99 6.45 -14.32
C VAL A 52 -0.24 7.46 -13.44
N MET A 53 -0.30 7.31 -12.11
CA MET A 53 0.48 8.14 -11.18
C MET A 53 1.98 8.04 -11.44
N LEU A 54 2.50 6.82 -11.62
CA LEU A 54 3.90 6.59 -11.98
C LEU A 54 4.27 7.26 -13.29
N LEU A 55 3.41 7.19 -14.32
CA LEU A 55 3.66 7.82 -15.60
C LEU A 55 3.67 9.35 -15.51
N VAL A 56 2.74 9.95 -14.75
CA VAL A 56 2.72 11.40 -14.51
C VAL A 56 3.95 11.85 -13.71
N LEU A 57 4.30 11.09 -12.67
CA LEU A 57 5.50 11.35 -11.86
C LEU A 57 6.77 11.19 -12.70
N LEU A 58 6.81 10.24 -13.62
CA LEU A 58 7.93 10.04 -14.53
C LEU A 58 8.07 11.23 -15.48
N ILE A 59 6.98 11.66 -16.12
CA ILE A 59 7.00 12.82 -17.03
C ILE A 59 7.42 14.07 -16.26
N ARG A 60 6.81 14.35 -15.11
CA ARG A 60 7.17 15.50 -14.25
C ARG A 60 8.61 15.43 -13.75
N GLY A 61 9.09 14.24 -13.42
CA GLY A 61 10.46 13.98 -13.00
C GLY A 61 11.45 14.28 -14.11
N LEU A 62 11.18 13.85 -15.35
CA LEU A 62 12.04 14.06 -16.52
C LEU A 62 12.07 15.52 -16.99
N THR A 63 10.97 16.27 -16.79
CA THR A 63 10.91 17.71 -17.12
C THR A 63 11.69 18.60 -16.14
N LEU A 64 12.14 18.06 -14.99
CA LEU A 64 12.99 18.78 -14.04
C LEU A 64 14.48 18.59 -14.41
N PRO A 65 15.28 19.66 -14.61
CA PRO A 65 16.70 19.52 -14.91
C PRO A 65 17.40 18.86 -13.71
N GLY A 66 17.86 17.61 -13.87
CA GLY A 66 18.45 16.80 -12.79
C GLY A 66 17.89 15.38 -12.66
N ALA A 67 16.85 15.01 -13.43
CA ALA A 67 16.21 13.69 -13.38
C ALA A 67 17.18 12.49 -13.52
N LEU A 68 18.19 12.64 -14.39
CA LEU A 68 19.18 11.58 -14.64
C LEU A 68 20.07 11.30 -13.41
N GLN A 69 20.35 12.28 -12.56
CA GLN A 69 21.12 12.04 -11.33
C GLN A 69 20.31 11.24 -10.30
N GLY A 70 18.99 11.44 -10.22
CA GLY A 70 18.11 10.63 -9.36
C GLY A 70 18.05 9.16 -9.78
N VAL A 71 17.99 8.89 -11.10
CA VAL A 71 18.00 7.53 -11.64
C VAL A 71 19.35 6.84 -11.41
N VAL A 72 20.45 7.55 -11.63
CA VAL A 72 21.80 7.02 -11.39
C VAL A 72 22.04 6.77 -9.90
N PHE A 73 21.54 7.63 -9.01
CA PHE A 73 21.64 7.42 -7.57
C PHE A 73 20.81 6.22 -7.10
N TYR A 74 19.61 6.00 -7.66
CA TYR A 74 18.80 4.81 -7.36
C TYR A 74 19.46 3.51 -7.85
N LEU A 75 20.13 3.56 -9.00
CA LEU A 75 20.81 2.43 -9.63
C LEU A 75 22.25 2.20 -9.14
N TYR A 76 22.78 3.01 -8.22
CA TYR A 76 24.08 2.78 -7.62
C TYR A 76 23.89 2.04 -6.29
N PRO A 77 23.82 0.69 -6.30
CA PRO A 77 23.67 -0.07 -5.06
C PRO A 77 24.95 0.11 -4.24
N GLU A 78 24.82 0.64 -3.04
CA GLU A 78 25.91 0.71 -2.07
C GLU A 78 26.13 -0.72 -1.51
N PRO A 79 27.20 -1.43 -1.89
CA PRO A 79 27.36 -2.86 -1.56
C PRO A 79 27.50 -3.11 -0.05
N ALA A 80 27.82 -2.07 0.72
CA ALA A 80 27.90 -2.12 2.17
C ALA A 80 26.55 -2.41 2.87
N ARG A 81 25.41 -2.09 2.24
CA ARG A 81 24.06 -2.36 2.79
C ARG A 81 23.60 -3.82 2.60
N LEU A 82 24.19 -4.55 1.66
CA LEU A 82 23.86 -5.95 1.36
C LEU A 82 24.56 -6.95 2.30
N TYR A 83 25.62 -6.53 3.00
CA TYR A 83 26.42 -7.39 3.88
C TYR A 83 25.90 -7.43 5.33
N ASP A 84 24.83 -6.69 5.64
CA ASP A 84 24.13 -6.79 6.93
C ASP A 84 22.98 -7.81 6.82
N PRO A 85 23.20 -9.09 7.17
CA PRO A 85 22.19 -10.14 7.01
C PRO A 85 20.96 -9.90 7.90
N GLN A 86 21.11 -9.14 8.99
CA GLN A 86 20.05 -8.93 9.98
C GLN A 86 19.03 -7.89 9.49
N GLY A 87 19.47 -6.77 8.90
CA GLY A 87 18.57 -5.78 8.31
C GLY A 87 17.86 -6.28 7.04
N LEU A 88 18.57 -7.03 6.19
CA LEU A 88 18.03 -7.55 4.93
C LEU A 88 16.96 -8.63 5.14
N PHE A 89 17.21 -9.56 6.07
CA PHE A 89 16.30 -10.66 6.38
C PHE A 89 15.03 -10.20 7.10
N VAL A 90 15.09 -9.10 7.87
CA VAL A 90 13.92 -8.62 8.62
C VAL A 90 13.05 -7.63 7.84
N ALA A 91 13.64 -6.76 7.01
CA ALA A 91 12.91 -5.64 6.41
C ALA A 91 12.25 -5.96 5.06
N LEU A 92 12.91 -6.76 4.21
CA LEU A 92 12.38 -7.04 2.87
C LEU A 92 11.25 -8.07 2.83
N PRO A 93 11.33 -9.22 3.54
CA PRO A 93 10.29 -10.23 3.43
C PRO A 93 9.06 -9.90 4.28
N SER A 94 9.19 -9.19 5.39
CA SER A 94 8.06 -8.91 6.29
C SER A 94 7.01 -8.01 5.64
N GLU A 95 7.41 -6.89 5.05
CA GLU A 95 6.49 -5.93 4.43
C GLU A 95 5.88 -6.46 3.13
N GLN A 96 6.72 -7.08 2.29
CA GLN A 96 6.26 -7.74 1.05
C GLN A 96 5.30 -8.88 1.34
N CYS A 97 5.59 -9.74 2.33
CA CYS A 97 4.73 -10.87 2.66
C CYS A 97 3.39 -10.40 3.26
N HIS A 98 3.39 -9.32 4.06
CA HIS A 98 2.15 -8.75 4.59
C HIS A 98 1.26 -8.17 3.48
N GLN A 99 1.86 -7.42 2.54
CA GLN A 99 1.16 -6.92 1.38
C GLN A 99 0.62 -8.08 0.52
N PHE A 100 1.46 -9.06 0.21
CA PHE A 100 1.08 -10.20 -0.64
C PHE A 100 -0.03 -11.06 -0.02
N SER A 101 0.00 -11.27 1.30
CA SER A 101 -1.05 -11.96 2.06
C SER A 101 -2.40 -11.25 1.97
N SER A 102 -2.41 -9.91 2.14
CA SER A 102 -3.62 -9.11 2.00
C SER A 102 -4.22 -9.23 0.59
N TRP A 103 -3.37 -9.16 -0.44
CA TRP A 103 -3.79 -9.28 -1.83
C TRP A 103 -4.30 -10.70 -2.17
N LEU A 104 -3.60 -11.75 -1.72
CA LEU A 104 -4.03 -13.15 -1.90
C LEU A 104 -5.36 -13.44 -1.21
N CYS A 105 -5.57 -12.93 0.00
CA CYS A 105 -6.83 -13.09 0.73
C CYS A 105 -7.99 -12.44 -0.04
N CYS A 106 -7.79 -11.23 -0.58
CA CYS A 106 -8.78 -10.58 -1.43
C CYS A 106 -9.07 -11.38 -2.71
N ILE A 107 -8.04 -11.91 -3.39
CA ILE A 107 -8.21 -12.67 -4.64
C ILE A 107 -8.91 -14.02 -4.39
N LEU A 108 -8.52 -14.77 -3.35
CA LEU A 108 -9.16 -16.04 -2.97
C LEU A 108 -10.62 -15.83 -2.54
N SER A 109 -10.90 -14.78 -1.77
CA SER A 109 -12.28 -14.43 -1.39
C SER A 109 -13.15 -14.04 -2.59
N LEU A 110 -12.57 -13.38 -3.61
CA LEU A 110 -13.26 -13.07 -4.86
C LEU A 110 -13.44 -14.29 -5.77
N GLY A 111 -12.49 -15.23 -5.76
CA GLY A 111 -12.50 -16.44 -6.61
C GLY A 111 -13.41 -17.56 -6.08
N LEU A 112 -13.63 -17.64 -4.77
CA LEU A 112 -14.53 -18.65 -4.17
C LEU A 112 -16.03 -18.34 -4.38
N HIS A 113 -16.35 -17.14 -4.86
CA HIS A 113 -17.72 -16.66 -5.13
C HIS A 113 -18.01 -16.54 -6.65
N GLY A 114 -17.33 -17.36 -7.47
CA GLY A 114 -17.49 -17.46 -8.92
C GLY A 114 -17.95 -18.84 -9.35
#